data_AF-A0A352A794-F1
#
_entry.id   AF-A0A352A794-F1
#
_cell.length_a   1.000
_cell.length_b   1.000
_cell.length_c   1.000
_cell.angle_alpha   90.00
_cell.angle_beta   90.00
_cell.angle_gamma   90.00
#
_symmetry.space_group_name_H-M   'P 1'
#
loop_
_entity.id
_entity.type
_entity.pdbx_description
1 polymer ?
#
loop_
_entity_poly.entity_id
_entity_poly.type
_entity_poly.pdbx_seq_one_letter_code
_entity_poly.pdbx_strand_id
1 'polypeptide(L)' 'MSKYYKILDKNLIGRQDGMFDCYIYDEISKEWKHDNENILMDRIMGYGGDSIGNSAELFKIEEITQKQVEELIDSL' A
#
# COMPACT_ATOMS: atom_id res chain seq x y z
N MET A 1 9.28 0.70 12.75
CA MET A 1 8.53 -0.54 12.49
C MET A 1 7.78 -0.34 11.20
N SER A 2 7.78 -1.34 10.33
CA SER A 2 7.06 -1.29 9.06
C SER A 2 5.55 -1.30 9.31
N LYS A 3 4.82 -0.51 8.52
CA LYS A 3 3.37 -0.59 8.43
C LYS A 3 2.98 -1.23 7.11
N TYR A 4 1.87 -1.95 7.10
CA TYR A 4 1.42 -2.68 5.92
C TYR A 4 0.00 -2.27 5.56
N TYR A 5 -0.27 -2.28 4.26
CA TYR A 5 -1.50 -1.77 3.72
C TYR A 5 -2.01 -2.64 2.59
N LYS A 6 -3.33 -2.79 2.49
CA LYS A 6 -4.00 -3.35 1.31
C LYS A 6 -4.63 -2.21 0.51
N ILE A 7 -4.27 -2.09 -0.76
CA ILE A 7 -4.84 -1.13 -1.71
C ILE A 7 -5.98 -1.84 -2.45
N LEU A 8 -7.20 -1.55 -2.02
CA LEU A 8 -8.40 -2.31 -2.35
C LEU A 8 -8.78 -2.22 -3.83
N ASP A 9 -8.62 -1.04 -4.44
CA ASP A 9 -9.01 -0.79 -5.83
C ASP A 9 -8.03 -1.35 -6.86
N LYS A 10 -6.77 -1.55 -6.46
CA LYS A 10 -5.70 -2.08 -7.31
C LYS A 10 -5.35 -3.53 -6.99
N ASN A 11 -5.92 -4.09 -5.93
CA ASN A 11 -5.55 -5.40 -5.38
C ASN A 11 -4.03 -5.51 -5.11
N LEU A 12 -3.42 -4.45 -4.58
CA LEU A 12 -1.98 -4.41 -4.26
C LEU A 12 -1.75 -4.47 -2.76
N ILE A 13 -0.58 -4.97 -2.36
CA ILE A 13 -0.11 -4.95 -0.98
C ILE A 13 1.05 -3.98 -0.89
N GLY A 14 0.94 -3.02 0.03
CA GLY A 14 1.94 -1.99 0.28
C GLY A 14 2.62 -2.17 1.64
N ARG A 15 3.88 -1.73 1.71
CA ARG A 15 4.64 -1.59 2.95
C ARG A 15 5.20 -0.18 3.03
N GLN A 16 5.09 0.45 4.20
CA GLN A 16 5.73 1.72 4.51
C GLN A 16 6.80 1.48 5.59
N ASP A 17 8.04 1.77 5.23
CA ASP A 17 9.17 1.80 6.15
C ASP A 17 9.46 3.27 6.50
N GLY A 18 9.35 3.64 7.78
CA GLY A 18 9.55 5.04 8.18
C GLY A 18 8.46 5.97 7.67
N MET A 19 8.82 7.20 7.29
CA MET A 19 7.86 8.25 6.94
C MET A 19 7.51 8.29 5.45
N PHE A 20 8.46 7.99 4.56
CA PHE A 20 8.29 8.16 3.12
C PHE A 20 8.76 6.97 2.28
N ASP A 21 9.36 5.93 2.88
CA ASP A 21 9.85 4.79 2.10
C ASP A 21 8.70 3.80 1.87
N CYS A 22 8.04 3.94 0.73
CA CYS A 22 6.93 3.09 0.30
C CYS A 22 7.40 2.00 -0.66
N TYR A 23 6.82 0.81 -0.51
CA TYR A 23 7.07 -0.37 -1.33
C TYR A 23 5.76 -1.04 -1.71
N ILE A 24 5.69 -1.60 -2.91
CA ILE A 24 4.61 -2.47 -3.37
C ILE A 24 5.16 -3.89 -3.52
N TYR A 25 4.39 -4.87 -3.06
CA TYR A 25 4.71 -6.28 -3.27
C TYR A 25 4.44 -6.67 -4.72
N ASP A 26 5.46 -7.21 -5.41
CA ASP A 26 5.32 -7.79 -6.73
C ASP A 26 5.10 -9.30 -6.60
N GLU A 27 3.91 -9.76 -6.97
CA GLU A 27 3.53 -11.17 -6.91
C GLU A 27 4.29 -12.07 -7.90
N ILE A 28 4.77 -11.52 -9.03
CA ILE A 28 5.49 -12.26 -10.06
C ILE A 28 6.93 -12.52 -9.62
N SER A 29 7.62 -11.48 -9.14
CA SER A 29 9.00 -11.64 -8.64
C SER A 29 9.06 -12.11 -7.18
N LYS A 30 7.93 -12.09 -6.46
CA LYS A 30 7.81 -12.35 -5.01
C LYS A 30 8.73 -11.45 -4.17
N GLU A 31 8.90 -10.20 -4.61
CA GLU A 31 9.79 -9.21 -3.99
C GLU A 31 9.07 -7.90 -3.68
N TRP A 32 9.58 -7.15 -2.70
CA TRP A 32 9.15 -5.78 -2.43
C TRP A 32 9.87 -4.81 -3.35
N LYS A 33 9.11 -4.06 -4.15
CA LYS A 33 9.65 -3.04 -5.07
C LYS A 33 9.36 -1.65 -4.54
N HIS A 34 10.31 -0.74 -4.69
CA HIS A 34 10.09 0.67 -4.36
C HIS A 34 8.89 1.22 -5.13
N ASP A 35 8.01 1.91 -4.41
CA ASP A 35 6.84 2.58 -4.97
C ASP A 35 7.22 3.91 -5.61
N ASN A 36 7.84 3.85 -6.79
CA ASN A 36 8.29 5.04 -7.51
C ASN A 36 7.13 5.90 -8.06
N GLU A 37 5.92 5.36 -8.10
CA GLU A 37 4.72 6.01 -8.62
C GLU A 37 3.87 6.64 -7.50
N ASN A 38 4.32 6.57 -6.24
CA ASN A 38 3.60 7.04 -5.04
C ASN A 38 2.21 6.42 -4.85
N ILE A 39 1.97 5.22 -5.39
CA ILE A 39 0.66 4.57 -5.32
C ILE A 39 0.19 4.40 -3.87
N LEU A 40 1.07 3.95 -2.98
CA LEU A 40 0.76 3.73 -1.57
C LEU A 40 0.62 5.06 -0.83
N MET A 41 1.58 5.97 -1.01
CA MET A 41 1.56 7.26 -0.31
C MET A 41 0.34 8.10 -0.69
N ASP A 42 -0.03 8.11 -1.97
CA ASP A 42 -1.23 8.81 -2.45
C ASP A 42 -2.48 8.26 -1.78
N ARG A 43 -2.58 6.94 -1.60
CA ARG A 43 -3.71 6.31 -0.91
C ARG A 43 -3.72 6.66 0.58
N ILE A 44 -2.57 6.60 1.26
CA ILE A 44 -2.45 6.95 2.69
C ILE A 44 -2.85 8.41 2.93
N MET A 45 -2.42 9.31 2.06
CA MET A 45 -2.70 10.75 2.16
C MET A 45 -4.10 11.12 1.64
N GLY A 46 -4.76 10.21 0.92
CA GLY A 46 -6.00 10.50 0.22
C GLY A 46 -5.80 11.55 -0.88
N TYR A 47 -4.73 11.43 -1.66
CA TYR A 47 -4.42 12.34 -2.75
C TYR A 47 -5.33 12.08 -3.95
N GLY A 48 -6.19 13.05 -4.27
CA GLY A 48 -7.16 12.98 -5.36
C GLY A 48 -6.73 13.67 -6.65
N GLY A 49 -5.44 13.97 -6.83
CA GLY A 49 -4.89 14.70 -7.98
C GLY A 49 -4.71 16.20 -7.74
N ASP A 50 -5.65 16.87 -7.07
CA ASP A 50 -5.56 18.32 -6.77
C ASP A 50 -5.40 18.62 -5.27
N SER A 51 -5.78 17.69 -4.40
CA SER A 51 -5.79 17.88 -2.95
C SER A 51 -5.55 16.59 -2.19
N ILE A 52 -5.11 16.76 -0.93
CA ILE A 52 -4.91 15.71 0.07
C ILE A 52 -6.16 15.63 0.96
N GLY A 53 -6.48 14.43 1.48
CA GLY A 53 -7.62 14.20 2.36
C GLY A 53 -8.94 13.85 1.64
N ASN A 54 -8.87 13.43 0.39
CA ASN A 54 -10.03 12.94 -0.35
C ASN A 54 -10.51 11.60 0.25
N SER A 55 -11.71 11.60 0.83
CA SER A 55 -12.27 10.40 1.48
C SER A 55 -12.46 9.22 0.52
N ALA A 56 -12.75 9.48 -0.76
CA ALA A 56 -12.89 8.41 -1.75
C ALA A 56 -11.56 7.68 -2.00
N GLU A 57 -10.42 8.37 -1.82
CA GLU A 57 -9.09 7.75 -1.88
C GLU A 57 -8.73 7.07 -0.56
N LEU A 58 -9.04 7.68 0.58
CA LEU A 58 -8.79 7.10 1.90
C LEU A 58 -9.57 5.80 2.15
N PHE A 59 -10.77 5.65 1.58
CA PHE A 59 -11.54 4.42 1.69
C PHE A 59 -11.07 3.28 0.77
N LYS A 60 -10.05 3.53 -0.07
CA LYS A 60 -9.45 2.50 -0.94
C LYS A 60 -8.24 1.82 -0.31
N ILE A 61 -7.91 2.15 0.94
CA ILE A 61 -6.76 1.58 1.63
C ILE A 61 -7.14 1.11 3.04
N GLU A 62 -6.59 -0.02 3.42
CA GLU A 62 -6.77 -0.62 4.75
C GLU A 62 -5.40 -0.90 5.35
N GLU A 63 -5.15 -0.47 6.60
CA GLU A 63 -3.97 -0.90 7.35
C GLU A 63 -4.16 -2.34 7.80
N ILE A 64 -3.20 -3.19 7.47
CA ILE A 64 -3.22 -4.62 7.81
C ILE A 64 -2.01 -4.99 8.65
N THR A 65 -2.14 -6.07 9.39
CA THR A 65 -1.04 -6.63 10.18
C THR A 65 -0.05 -7.37 9.28
N GLN A 66 1.18 -7.52 9.76
CA GLN A 66 2.18 -8.35 9.08
C GLN A 66 1.66 -9.78 8.85
N LYS A 67 0.97 -10.36 9.83
CA LYS A 67 0.38 -11.71 9.69
C LYS A 67 -0.61 -11.78 8.54
N GLN A 68 -1.47 -10.77 8.37
CA GLN A 68 -2.41 -10.72 7.24
C GLN A 68 -1.68 -10.56 5.91
N VAL A 69 -0.55 -9.85 5.86
CA VAL A 69 0.28 -9.76 4.65
C VAL A 69 0.83 -11.14 4.28
N GLU A 70 1.38 -11.86 5.25
CA GLU A 70 1.92 -13.21 5.05
C GLU A 70 0.83 -14.16 4.52
N GLU A 71 -0.36 -14.17 5.14
CA GLU A 71 -1.51 -14.96 4.67
C GLU A 71 -1.97 -14.57 3.26
N LEU A 72 -1.96 -13.28 2.91
CA LEU A 72 -2.33 -12.80 1.59
C LEU A 72 -1.30 -13.20 0.53
N ILE A 73 -0.01 -13.02 0.81
CA ILE A 73 1.08 -13.36 -0.11
C ILE A 73 1.13 -14.86 -0.39
N ASP A 74 0.87 -15.70 0.61
CA ASP A 74 0.82 -17.15 0.46
C ASP A 74 -0.38 -17.61 -0.38
N SER A 75 -1.44 -16.79 -0.46
CA SER A 75 -2.65 -17.06 -1.24
C SER A 75 -2.63 -16.56 -2.69
N LEU A 76 -1.58 -15.82 -3.09
CA LEU A 76 -1.37 -15.27 -4.44
C LEU A 76 -0.54 -16.23 -5.32
#